data_AF-A0A3D0N7H1-F1
#
_entry.id   AF-A0A3D0N7H1-F1
#
_cell.length_a   1.000
_cell.length_b   1.000
_cell.length_c   1.000
_cell.angle_alpha   90.00
_cell.angle_beta   90.00
_cell.angle_gamma   90.00
#
_symmetry.space_group_name_H-M   'P 1'
#
loop_
_entity.id
_entity.type
_entity.pdbx_description
1 polymer ?
#
loop_
_entity_poly.entity_id
_entity_poly.type
_entity_poly.pdbx_seq_one_letter_code
_entity_poly.pdbx_strand_id
1 'polypeptide(L)'
;MPDPASRAQHRGKRRERNHRMLLAIATLLMVDVATAQPIEAPLYRIRAADTLDIVVSGHPEWSLTVTVRPDGRITYPATGEIEVAGITIQELTDRITAAVGPEGRHLRNPRVLINVTGMQFPTAYVLGAVQRPGAISLPRGVNTAPIVLTMAGGAAPQGDLSEAVLYRDDGSMTAVDLRRELAGQTESTLVFAGDLLVVPETNVRSVGVLGAVGRTGEVPLPPREESVDLLSLLVQVGGASPAAESDRAVILRQSGEIEPVALDDVVMREADAPLLYGGDVLYVPPKPPEPEPEFFAVAGAVTSPGRFEYREGTTLADALALAGQTVAAADPERVMVIRADGEKQIVNVLPMLAGEAPDTALMPLEPDDIILIPSRNKSYVILGAVASPGFQPWDENSRLADALAKAGGPRENAADMQRVMLVRRTEPGADPTVLEIDARKLLQGQNEAANWRLQPGDTIYIPQKGRGSDWRQAIDLPLWILGVLGTVERIF
;
A
#
# COMPACT_ATOMS: atom_id res chain seq x y z
N MET A 1 -85.11 28.52 14.68
CA MET A 1 -85.75 27.72 13.61
C MET A 1 -84.91 27.87 12.34
N PRO A 2 -84.32 26.79 11.82
CA PRO A 2 -83.85 26.73 10.44
C PRO A 2 -84.82 25.92 9.56
N ASP A 3 -84.95 26.38 8.33
CA ASP A 3 -85.89 26.01 7.27
C ASP A 3 -85.81 24.52 6.84
N PRO A 4 -86.95 23.78 6.77
CA PRO A 4 -86.99 22.38 6.35
C PRO A 4 -86.70 22.11 4.86
N ALA A 5 -86.53 23.14 4.01
CA ALA A 5 -86.30 22.96 2.57
C ALA A 5 -84.87 22.54 2.17
N SER A 6 -83.88 22.60 3.07
CA SER A 6 -82.46 22.31 2.75
C SER A 6 -82.08 20.81 2.83
N ARG A 7 -82.92 19.94 3.42
CA ARG A 7 -82.61 18.50 3.55
C ARG A 7 -83.00 17.62 2.36
N ALA A 8 -83.74 18.13 1.37
CA ALA A 8 -84.22 17.34 0.24
C ALA A 8 -83.27 17.34 -0.99
N GLN A 9 -82.43 18.37 -1.17
CA GLN A 9 -81.57 18.49 -2.37
C GLN A 9 -80.27 17.68 -2.33
N HIS A 10 -79.83 17.21 -1.15
CA HIS A 10 -78.61 16.38 -1.03
C HIS A 10 -78.83 14.87 -1.16
N ARG A 11 -80.08 14.38 -1.24
CA ARG A 11 -80.39 12.94 -1.41
C ARG A 11 -80.55 12.49 -2.86
N GLY A 12 -80.81 13.41 -3.81
CA GLY A 12 -80.97 13.09 -5.24
C GLY A 12 -79.65 12.87 -5.99
N LYS A 13 -78.64 13.73 -5.76
CA LYS A 13 -77.37 13.71 -6.52
C LYS A 13 -76.42 12.55 -6.16
N ARG A 14 -76.66 11.82 -5.06
CA ARG A 14 -75.84 10.66 -4.65
C ARG A 14 -76.31 9.34 -5.27
N ARG A 15 -77.54 9.29 -5.82
CA ARG A 15 -78.10 8.08 -6.44
C ARG A 15 -77.73 7.94 -7.93
N GLU A 16 -77.59 9.04 -8.67
CA GLU A 16 -77.16 9.01 -10.08
C GLU A 16 -75.66 8.71 -10.26
N ARG A 17 -74.81 9.15 -9.32
CA ARG A 17 -73.37 8.85 -9.37
C ARG A 17 -73.06 7.36 -9.14
N ASN A 18 -73.89 6.69 -8.34
CA ASN A 18 -73.74 5.26 -8.06
C ASN A 18 -74.26 4.38 -9.21
N HIS A 19 -75.24 4.82 -10.00
CA HIS A 19 -75.71 4.07 -11.18
C HIS A 19 -74.76 4.19 -12.38
N ARG A 20 -74.13 5.36 -12.59
CA ARG A 20 -73.08 5.52 -13.63
C ARG A 20 -71.78 4.78 -13.28
N MET A 21 -71.47 4.63 -12.00
CA MET A 21 -70.29 3.88 -11.54
C MET A 21 -70.52 2.35 -11.60
N LEU A 22 -71.75 1.87 -11.40
CA LEU A 22 -72.10 0.45 -11.58
C LEU A 22 -72.17 0.02 -13.05
N LEU A 23 -72.59 0.90 -13.98
CA LEU A 23 -72.51 0.60 -15.41
C LEU A 23 -71.08 0.62 -15.95
N ALA A 24 -70.19 1.46 -15.41
CA ALA A 24 -68.78 1.50 -15.79
C ALA A 24 -67.99 0.28 -15.27
N ILE A 25 -68.37 -0.29 -14.12
CA ILE A 25 -67.74 -1.52 -13.58
C ILE A 25 -68.29 -2.78 -14.29
N ALA A 26 -69.53 -2.75 -14.79
CA ALA A 26 -70.08 -3.83 -15.60
C ALA A 26 -69.58 -3.83 -17.07
N THR A 27 -69.09 -2.70 -17.58
CA THR A 27 -68.41 -2.63 -18.89
C THR A 27 -66.90 -2.86 -18.81
N LEU A 28 -66.30 -2.81 -17.60
CA LEU A 28 -64.90 -3.15 -17.33
C LEU A 28 -64.71 -4.61 -16.83
N LEU A 29 -65.71 -5.46 -17.10
CA LEU A 29 -65.71 -6.90 -16.80
C LEU A 29 -66.16 -7.72 -18.01
N MET A 30 -65.89 -7.23 -19.22
CA MET A 30 -65.51 -8.13 -20.30
C MET A 30 -64.00 -8.27 -20.23
N VAL A 31 -63.56 -9.13 -19.30
CA VAL A 31 -62.28 -9.81 -19.49
C VAL A 31 -62.43 -10.49 -20.85
N ASP A 32 -61.70 -9.97 -21.83
CA ASP A 32 -61.37 -10.70 -23.02
C ASP A 32 -60.70 -11.97 -22.51
N VAL A 33 -61.51 -13.03 -22.34
CA VAL A 33 -60.98 -14.38 -22.27
C VAL A 33 -60.46 -14.57 -23.67
N ALA A 34 -59.25 -14.04 -23.89
CA ALA A 34 -58.38 -14.47 -24.95
C ALA A 34 -58.41 -15.98 -24.80
N THR A 35 -59.18 -16.63 -25.67
CA THR A 35 -59.19 -18.06 -25.79
C THR A 35 -57.72 -18.38 -25.98
N ALA A 36 -57.09 -18.92 -24.94
CA ALA A 36 -55.78 -19.50 -25.05
C ALA A 36 -55.99 -20.59 -26.09
N GLN A 37 -55.66 -20.27 -27.35
CA GLN A 37 -55.56 -21.25 -28.40
C GLN A 37 -54.64 -22.31 -27.78
N PRO A 38 -55.09 -23.56 -27.62
CA PRO A 38 -54.19 -24.60 -27.13
C PRO A 38 -52.96 -24.49 -28.01
N ILE A 39 -51.80 -24.29 -27.39
CA ILE A 39 -50.53 -24.29 -28.12
C ILE A 39 -50.43 -25.69 -28.69
N GLU A 40 -50.86 -25.85 -29.93
CA GLU A 40 -50.81 -27.11 -30.63
C GLU A 40 -49.33 -27.38 -30.83
N ALA A 41 -48.79 -28.29 -30.00
CA ALA A 41 -47.38 -28.65 -30.10
C ALA A 41 -47.12 -29.05 -31.55
N PRO A 42 -46.12 -28.45 -32.23
CA PRO A 42 -45.88 -28.75 -33.63
C PRO A 42 -45.70 -30.25 -33.79
N LEU A 43 -46.56 -30.86 -34.61
CA LEU A 43 -46.53 -32.30 -34.87
C LEU A 43 -45.14 -32.68 -35.39
N TYR A 44 -44.59 -33.76 -34.85
CA TYR A 44 -43.27 -34.23 -35.24
C TYR A 44 -43.23 -34.50 -36.74
N ARG A 45 -42.34 -33.80 -37.43
CA ARG A 45 -42.00 -34.04 -38.83
C ARG A 45 -40.72 -34.86 -38.88
N ILE A 46 -40.76 -35.95 -39.62
CA ILE A 46 -39.63 -36.85 -39.79
C ILE A 46 -38.48 -36.10 -40.47
N ARG A 47 -37.24 -36.37 -40.04
CA ARG A 47 -36.01 -35.78 -40.58
C ARG A 47 -35.08 -36.87 -41.10
N ALA A 48 -34.12 -36.44 -41.93
CA ALA A 48 -33.02 -37.31 -42.32
C ALA A 48 -32.27 -37.83 -41.08
N ALA A 49 -31.80 -39.08 -41.16
CA ALA A 49 -31.15 -39.84 -40.10
C ALA A 49 -32.03 -40.23 -38.89
N ASP A 50 -33.33 -39.96 -38.92
CA ASP A 50 -34.26 -40.57 -37.96
C ASP A 50 -34.37 -42.09 -38.17
N THR A 51 -34.58 -42.82 -37.08
CA THR A 51 -34.88 -44.26 -37.13
C THR A 51 -36.34 -44.49 -36.76
N LEU A 52 -37.05 -45.16 -37.66
CA LEU A 52 -38.46 -45.48 -37.56
C LEU A 52 -38.64 -46.99 -37.46
N ASP A 53 -39.38 -47.44 -36.46
CA ASP A 53 -39.79 -48.83 -36.30
C ASP A 53 -41.23 -48.99 -36.80
N ILE A 54 -41.38 -49.66 -37.94
CA ILE A 54 -42.66 -49.85 -38.62
C ILE A 54 -43.13 -51.27 -38.28
N VAL A 55 -44.29 -51.36 -37.64
CA VAL A 55 -44.90 -52.63 -37.21
C VAL A 55 -46.22 -52.82 -37.94
N VAL A 56 -46.33 -53.89 -38.72
CA VAL A 56 -47.57 -54.31 -39.37
C VAL A 56 -48.13 -55.50 -38.60
N SER A 57 -49.30 -55.31 -37.98
CA SER A 57 -49.88 -56.30 -37.07
C SER A 57 -50.10 -57.65 -37.76
N GLY A 58 -49.46 -58.71 -37.25
CA GLY A 58 -49.58 -60.08 -37.78
C GLY A 58 -48.71 -60.38 -39.00
N HIS A 59 -47.89 -59.43 -39.45
CA HIS A 59 -47.10 -59.52 -40.68
C HIS A 59 -45.63 -59.10 -40.43
N PRO A 60 -44.79 -60.01 -39.89
CA PRO A 60 -43.38 -59.72 -39.64
C PRO A 60 -42.59 -59.42 -40.92
N GLU A 61 -43.02 -59.94 -42.07
CA GLU A 61 -42.42 -59.69 -43.39
C GLU A 61 -42.46 -58.22 -43.84
N TRP A 62 -43.34 -57.43 -43.23
CA TRP A 62 -43.45 -55.98 -43.44
C TRP A 62 -43.17 -55.18 -42.18
N SER A 63 -42.73 -55.83 -41.10
CA SER A 63 -42.34 -55.14 -39.87
C SER A 63 -40.83 -55.00 -39.82
N LEU A 64 -40.32 -53.78 -39.99
CA LEU A 64 -38.89 -53.51 -40.03
C LEU A 64 -38.55 -52.13 -39.47
N THR A 65 -37.34 -52.02 -38.92
CA THR A 65 -36.74 -50.76 -38.53
C THR A 65 -35.98 -50.17 -39.72
N VAL A 66 -36.30 -48.92 -40.09
CA VAL A 66 -35.68 -48.20 -41.20
C VAL A 66 -35.06 -46.89 -40.72
N THR A 67 -33.94 -46.50 -41.32
CA THR A 67 -33.32 -45.19 -41.09
C THR A 67 -33.59 -44.30 -42.29
N VAL A 68 -34.02 -43.07 -42.03
CA VAL A 68 -34.24 -42.07 -43.08
C VAL A 68 -32.91 -41.65 -43.65
N ARG A 69 -32.74 -41.82 -44.95
CA ARG A 69 -31.51 -41.46 -45.65
C ARG A 69 -31.32 -39.93 -45.72
N PRO A 70 -30.10 -39.43 -46.03
CA PRO A 70 -29.83 -38.00 -46.20
C PRO A 70 -30.68 -37.30 -47.27
N ASP A 71 -31.17 -38.04 -48.27
CA ASP A 71 -32.10 -37.55 -49.30
C ASP A 71 -33.58 -37.53 -48.83
N GLY A 72 -33.83 -37.82 -47.55
CA GLY A 72 -35.16 -37.78 -46.94
C GLY A 72 -36.05 -38.97 -47.25
N ARG A 73 -35.50 -40.06 -47.79
CA ARG A 73 -36.25 -41.27 -48.19
C ARG A 73 -35.96 -42.47 -47.29
N ILE A 74 -36.89 -43.42 -47.27
CA ILE A 74 -36.71 -44.77 -46.71
C ILE A 74 -36.94 -45.82 -47.79
N THR A 75 -36.29 -46.97 -47.67
CA THR A 75 -36.56 -48.14 -48.49
C THR A 75 -37.50 -49.08 -47.73
N TYR A 76 -38.63 -49.43 -48.33
CA TYR A 76 -39.65 -50.27 -47.72
C TYR A 76 -40.10 -51.39 -48.68
N PRO A 77 -40.21 -52.66 -48.24
CA PRO A 77 -40.42 -53.81 -49.14
C PRO A 77 -41.67 -53.74 -50.03
N ALA A 78 -42.75 -53.13 -49.56
CA ALA A 78 -44.02 -53.10 -50.29
C ALA A 78 -44.07 -52.05 -51.42
N THR A 79 -43.22 -51.02 -51.37
CA THR A 79 -43.32 -49.83 -52.24
C THR A 79 -42.00 -49.32 -52.79
N GLY A 80 -40.86 -49.88 -52.37
CA GLY A 80 -39.55 -49.38 -52.77
C GLY A 80 -39.16 -48.12 -51.99
N GLU A 81 -38.83 -47.04 -52.67
CA GLU A 81 -38.45 -45.78 -52.01
C GLU A 81 -39.66 -44.91 -51.67
N ILE A 82 -39.76 -44.48 -50.42
CA ILE A 82 -40.80 -43.57 -49.92
C ILE A 82 -40.13 -42.30 -49.40
N GLU A 83 -40.59 -41.13 -49.85
CA GLU A 83 -40.19 -39.85 -49.28
C GLU A 83 -40.90 -39.60 -47.95
N VAL A 84 -40.11 -39.38 -46.90
CA VAL A 84 -40.60 -39.25 -45.52
C VAL A 84 -40.11 -38.00 -44.80
N ALA A 85 -39.06 -37.34 -45.28
CA ALA A 85 -38.62 -36.08 -44.68
C ALA A 85 -39.72 -35.02 -44.79
N GLY A 86 -39.98 -34.31 -43.68
CA GLY A 86 -40.93 -33.20 -43.63
C GLY A 86 -42.39 -33.59 -43.42
N ILE A 87 -42.77 -34.87 -43.55
CA ILE A 87 -44.14 -35.34 -43.24
C ILE A 87 -44.28 -35.81 -41.79
N THR A 88 -45.51 -35.88 -41.31
CA THR A 88 -45.84 -36.35 -39.96
C THR A 88 -45.89 -37.87 -39.90
N ILE A 89 -45.83 -38.43 -38.68
CA ILE A 89 -45.98 -39.87 -38.44
C ILE A 89 -47.34 -40.38 -38.93
N GLN A 90 -48.40 -39.58 -38.79
CA GLN A 90 -49.73 -39.95 -39.25
C GLN A 90 -49.78 -40.04 -40.78
N GLU A 91 -49.26 -39.02 -41.48
CA GLU A 91 -49.17 -39.03 -42.94
C GLU A 91 -48.33 -40.21 -43.46
N LEU A 92 -47.24 -40.56 -42.77
CA LEU A 92 -46.45 -41.73 -43.12
C LEU A 92 -47.23 -43.04 -42.88
N THR A 93 -47.95 -43.13 -41.76
CA THR A 93 -48.77 -44.30 -41.42
C THR A 93 -49.83 -44.54 -42.49
N ASP A 94 -50.48 -43.48 -42.96
CA ASP A 94 -51.49 -43.56 -44.03
C ASP A 94 -50.86 -44.01 -45.35
N ARG A 95 -49.69 -43.48 -45.72
CA ARG A 95 -48.94 -43.89 -46.92
C ARG A 95 -48.55 -45.37 -46.89
N ILE A 96 -48.04 -45.87 -45.76
CA ILE A 96 -47.65 -47.29 -45.62
C ILE A 96 -48.89 -48.19 -45.58
N THR A 97 -49.99 -47.75 -44.95
CA THR A 97 -51.25 -48.50 -44.91
C THR A 97 -51.84 -48.66 -46.31
N ALA A 98 -51.83 -47.61 -47.12
CA ALA A 98 -52.26 -47.67 -48.52
C ALA A 98 -51.39 -48.62 -49.36
N ALA A 99 -50.06 -48.49 -49.20
CA ALA A 99 -49.05 -49.29 -49.85
C ALA A 99 -49.16 -50.81 -49.58
N VAL A 100 -49.32 -51.19 -48.31
CA VAL A 100 -49.43 -52.60 -47.90
C VAL A 100 -50.86 -53.13 -48.08
N GLY A 101 -51.86 -52.25 -48.03
CA GLY A 101 -53.26 -52.62 -48.08
C GLY A 101 -53.87 -52.58 -49.49
N PRO A 102 -54.86 -51.69 -49.73
CA PRO A 102 -55.72 -51.74 -50.90
C PRO A 102 -55.01 -51.43 -52.22
N GLU A 103 -53.97 -50.58 -52.22
CA GLU A 103 -53.30 -50.18 -53.47
C GLU A 103 -52.26 -51.21 -53.91
N GLY A 104 -51.48 -51.75 -52.97
CA GLY A 104 -50.54 -52.84 -53.24
C GLY A 104 -51.20 -54.20 -53.42
N ARG A 105 -52.49 -54.34 -53.08
CA ARG A 105 -53.25 -55.61 -53.10
C ARG A 105 -52.60 -56.73 -52.26
N HIS A 106 -51.85 -56.37 -51.22
CA HIS A 106 -51.19 -57.35 -50.35
C HIS A 106 -52.06 -57.73 -49.14
N LEU A 107 -52.76 -56.76 -48.51
CA LEU A 107 -53.64 -56.98 -47.37
C LEU A 107 -55.01 -56.30 -47.51
N ARG A 108 -56.06 -56.90 -46.91
CA ARG A 108 -57.42 -56.33 -46.92
C ARG A 108 -57.66 -55.24 -45.86
N ASN A 109 -57.00 -55.33 -44.70
CA ASN A 109 -57.15 -54.37 -43.61
C ASN A 109 -55.90 -54.34 -42.71
N PRO A 110 -54.75 -53.90 -43.23
CA PRO A 110 -53.52 -53.82 -42.44
C PRO A 110 -53.65 -52.81 -41.30
N ARG A 111 -53.11 -53.13 -40.13
CA ARG A 111 -52.92 -52.18 -39.04
C ARG A 111 -51.43 -51.89 -38.89
N VAL A 112 -51.04 -50.67 -39.26
CA VAL A 112 -49.65 -50.19 -39.22
C VAL A 112 -49.47 -49.30 -38.00
N LEU A 113 -48.41 -49.54 -37.24
CA LEU A 113 -47.95 -48.69 -36.15
C LEU A 113 -46.52 -48.24 -36.48
N ILE A 114 -46.22 -46.96 -36.29
CA ILE A 114 -44.88 -46.41 -36.53
C ILE A 114 -44.39 -45.77 -35.23
N ASN A 115 -43.27 -46.27 -34.71
CA ASN A 115 -42.59 -45.72 -33.55
C ASN A 115 -41.30 -45.02 -33.99
N VAL A 116 -41.00 -43.84 -33.44
CA VAL A 116 -39.70 -43.18 -33.70
C VAL A 116 -38.72 -43.64 -32.62
N THR A 117 -37.75 -44.47 -33.00
CA THR A 117 -36.81 -45.11 -32.07
C THR A 117 -35.46 -44.40 -31.99
N GLY A 118 -35.08 -43.62 -33.01
CA GLY A 118 -33.90 -42.76 -33.00
C GLY A 118 -34.24 -41.39 -33.55
N MET A 119 -34.42 -40.39 -32.69
CA MET A 119 -34.62 -39.00 -33.11
C MET A 119 -33.28 -38.27 -33.17
N GLN A 120 -32.99 -37.60 -34.29
CA GLN A 120 -31.86 -36.68 -34.35
C GLN A 120 -32.28 -35.31 -33.81
N PHE A 121 -31.70 -34.90 -32.68
CA PHE A 121 -31.89 -33.56 -32.15
C PHE A 121 -30.99 -32.56 -32.89
N PRO A 122 -31.49 -31.37 -33.24
CA PRO A 122 -30.64 -30.31 -33.77
C PRO A 122 -29.53 -29.98 -32.77
N THR A 123 -28.34 -29.64 -33.25
CA THR A 123 -27.18 -29.36 -32.40
C THR A 123 -26.80 -27.88 -32.48
N ALA A 124 -26.45 -27.29 -31.35
CA ALA A 124 -25.71 -26.03 -31.25
C ALA A 124 -24.36 -26.29 -30.58
N TYR A 125 -23.43 -25.34 -30.67
CA TYR A 125 -22.09 -25.46 -30.10
C TYR A 125 -21.89 -24.44 -29.00
N VAL A 126 -21.23 -24.83 -27.92
CA VAL A 126 -20.81 -23.92 -26.83
C VAL A 126 -19.32 -24.06 -26.63
N LEU A 127 -18.57 -22.97 -26.78
CA LEU A 127 -17.11 -22.94 -26.65
C LEU A 127 -16.64 -21.84 -25.68
N GLY A 128 -15.38 -21.91 -25.28
CA GLY A 128 -14.74 -20.96 -24.38
C GLY A 128 -14.83 -21.38 -22.91
N ALA A 129 -14.93 -20.40 -22.02
CA ALA A 129 -14.86 -20.53 -20.57
C ALA A 129 -16.17 -21.05 -19.94
N VAL A 130 -16.56 -22.26 -20.33
CA VAL A 130 -17.72 -23.02 -19.82
C VAL A 130 -17.26 -24.34 -19.19
N GLN A 131 -18.08 -24.96 -18.34
CA GLN A 131 -17.69 -26.20 -17.66
C GLN A 131 -17.54 -27.39 -18.61
N ARG A 132 -18.40 -27.51 -19.63
CA ARG A 132 -18.37 -28.59 -20.62
C ARG A 132 -18.52 -28.02 -22.04
N PRO A 133 -17.41 -27.56 -22.65
CA PRO A 133 -17.44 -27.08 -24.03
C PRO A 133 -17.71 -28.24 -25.00
N GLY A 134 -18.42 -27.95 -26.08
CA GLY A 134 -18.74 -28.91 -27.13
C GLY A 134 -20.13 -28.75 -27.72
N ALA A 135 -20.57 -29.80 -28.42
CA ALA A 135 -21.88 -29.90 -29.04
C ALA A 135 -23.00 -30.13 -28.01
N ILE A 136 -24.08 -29.38 -28.12
CA ILE A 136 -25.29 -29.45 -27.30
C ILE A 136 -26.48 -29.85 -28.16
N SER A 137 -27.07 -31.01 -27.86
CA SER A 137 -28.30 -31.47 -28.50
C SER A 137 -29.50 -30.67 -27.99
N LEU A 138 -30.07 -29.82 -28.84
CA LEU A 138 -31.18 -28.94 -28.51
C LEU A 138 -32.49 -29.73 -28.34
N PRO A 139 -33.10 -29.73 -27.14
CA PRO A 139 -34.39 -30.36 -26.92
C PRO A 139 -35.51 -29.64 -27.69
N ARG A 140 -36.68 -30.29 -27.74
CA ARG A 140 -37.87 -29.68 -28.32
C ARG A 140 -38.31 -28.50 -27.45
N GLY A 141 -38.58 -27.37 -28.10
CA GLY A 141 -39.07 -26.16 -27.43
C GLY A 141 -38.21 -24.94 -27.78
N VAL A 142 -38.39 -23.89 -26.97
CA VAL A 142 -37.65 -22.64 -27.10
C VAL A 142 -36.30 -22.82 -26.40
N ASN A 143 -35.22 -22.78 -27.18
CA ASN A 143 -33.86 -22.85 -26.65
C ASN A 143 -33.31 -21.43 -26.58
N THR A 144 -32.95 -20.98 -25.38
CA THR A 144 -32.32 -19.67 -25.14
C THR A 144 -30.86 -19.84 -24.76
N ALA A 145 -30.07 -18.78 -24.93
CA ALA A 145 -28.65 -18.81 -24.60
C ALA A 145 -28.37 -19.18 -23.12
N PRO A 146 -29.16 -18.72 -22.12
CA PRO A 146 -29.05 -19.19 -20.74
C PRO A 146 -29.34 -20.68 -20.54
N ILE A 147 -30.33 -21.23 -21.25
CA ILE A 147 -30.66 -22.66 -21.19
C ILE A 147 -29.51 -23.48 -21.80
N VAL A 148 -29.03 -23.07 -22.98
CA VAL A 148 -27.91 -23.72 -23.67
C VAL A 148 -26.63 -23.67 -22.84
N LEU A 149 -26.32 -22.54 -22.21
CA LEU A 149 -25.21 -22.42 -21.25
C LEU A 149 -25.37 -23.40 -20.07
N THR A 150 -26.59 -23.52 -19.52
CA THR A 150 -26.88 -24.45 -18.42
C THR A 150 -26.67 -25.90 -18.84
N MET A 151 -27.03 -26.26 -20.07
CA MET A 151 -26.78 -27.59 -20.64
C MET A 151 -25.28 -27.89 -20.80
N ALA A 152 -24.49 -26.87 -21.14
CA ALA A 152 -23.03 -26.91 -21.13
C ALA A 152 -22.41 -26.96 -19.71
N GLY A 153 -23.22 -27.10 -18.66
CA GLY A 153 -22.77 -27.16 -17.27
C GLY A 153 -22.57 -25.81 -16.61
N GLY A 154 -22.95 -24.70 -17.26
CA GLY A 154 -22.75 -23.35 -16.75
C GLY A 154 -21.37 -22.76 -17.11
N ALA A 155 -21.15 -21.53 -16.66
CA ALA A 155 -19.86 -20.84 -16.84
C ALA A 155 -18.75 -21.50 -16.01
N ALA A 156 -17.52 -21.48 -16.53
CA ALA A 156 -16.34 -21.72 -15.71
C ALA A 156 -16.09 -20.52 -14.76
N PRO A 157 -15.31 -20.67 -13.68
CA PRO A 157 -15.02 -19.58 -12.74
C PRO A 157 -14.42 -18.33 -13.40
N GLN A 158 -13.61 -18.53 -14.45
CA GLN A 158 -12.99 -17.48 -15.23
C GLN A 158 -13.80 -17.02 -16.45
N GLY A 159 -15.06 -17.46 -16.61
CA GLY A 159 -15.88 -17.12 -17.77
C GLY A 159 -16.58 -15.78 -17.64
N ASP A 160 -16.41 -14.90 -18.63
CA ASP A 160 -17.11 -13.62 -18.68
C ASP A 160 -18.46 -13.76 -19.38
N LEU A 161 -19.50 -13.89 -18.56
CA LEU A 161 -20.88 -13.98 -19.01
C LEU A 161 -21.43 -12.70 -19.64
N SER A 162 -20.80 -11.55 -19.43
CA SER A 162 -21.26 -10.29 -20.02
C SER A 162 -20.74 -10.09 -21.44
N GLU A 163 -19.69 -10.80 -21.84
CA GLU A 163 -19.01 -10.67 -23.15
C GLU A 163 -19.24 -11.89 -24.06
N ALA A 164 -20.29 -12.66 -23.81
CA ALA A 164 -20.58 -13.80 -24.66
C ALA A 164 -21.02 -13.35 -26.07
N VAL A 165 -20.63 -14.12 -27.08
CA VAL A 165 -20.96 -13.86 -28.48
C VAL A 165 -21.65 -15.07 -29.07
N LEU A 166 -22.78 -14.84 -29.73
CA LEU A 166 -23.51 -15.85 -30.48
C LEU A 166 -23.23 -15.67 -31.98
N TYR A 167 -22.58 -16.65 -32.57
CA TYR A 167 -22.38 -16.78 -34.01
C TYR A 167 -23.51 -17.62 -34.58
N ARG A 168 -24.21 -17.08 -35.58
CA ARG A 168 -25.28 -17.77 -36.30
C ARG A 168 -24.72 -18.59 -37.45
N ASP A 169 -25.46 -19.60 -37.89
CA ASP A 169 -25.10 -20.43 -39.05
C ASP A 169 -25.00 -19.61 -40.37
N ASP A 170 -25.70 -18.47 -40.46
CA ASP A 170 -25.64 -17.54 -41.59
C ASP A 170 -24.40 -16.63 -41.59
N GLY A 171 -23.54 -16.75 -40.58
CA GLY A 171 -22.33 -15.95 -40.40
C GLY A 171 -22.53 -14.62 -39.66
N SER A 172 -23.75 -14.27 -39.26
CA SER A 172 -23.99 -13.10 -38.41
C SER A 172 -23.51 -13.34 -36.98
N MET A 173 -23.14 -12.26 -36.28
CA MET A 173 -22.74 -12.30 -34.87
C MET A 173 -23.61 -11.36 -34.03
N THR A 174 -23.98 -11.82 -32.84
CA THR A 174 -24.77 -11.06 -31.87
C THR A 174 -24.07 -11.09 -30.52
N ALA A 175 -23.85 -9.92 -29.91
CA ALA A 175 -23.36 -9.83 -28.53
C ALA A 175 -24.49 -10.19 -27.56
N VAL A 176 -24.18 -11.02 -26.56
CA VAL A 176 -25.15 -11.59 -25.62
C VAL A 176 -24.64 -11.37 -24.19
N ASP A 177 -25.35 -10.54 -23.40
CA ASP A 177 -25.05 -10.37 -21.98
C ASP A 177 -25.77 -11.45 -21.16
N LEU A 178 -25.19 -12.65 -21.12
CA LEU A 178 -25.74 -13.82 -20.42
C LEU A 178 -25.95 -13.55 -18.93
N ARG A 179 -25.15 -12.68 -18.31
CA ARG A 179 -25.32 -12.28 -16.91
C ARG A 179 -26.66 -11.57 -16.71
N ARG A 180 -26.99 -10.62 -17.60
CA ARG A 180 -28.27 -9.90 -17.55
C ARG A 180 -29.45 -10.77 -17.96
N GLU A 181 -29.28 -11.67 -18.93
CA GLU A 181 -30.32 -12.62 -19.33
C GLU A 181 -30.66 -13.62 -18.20
N LEU A 182 -29.64 -14.19 -17.54
CA LEU A 182 -29.82 -15.07 -16.38
C LEU A 182 -30.49 -14.35 -15.20
N ALA A 183 -30.22 -13.06 -15.03
CA ALA A 183 -30.85 -12.22 -14.01
C ALA A 183 -32.27 -11.75 -14.40
N GLY A 184 -32.76 -12.08 -15.60
CA GLY A 184 -34.07 -11.62 -16.10
C GLY A 184 -34.15 -10.11 -16.34
N GLN A 185 -33.01 -9.44 -16.51
CA GLN A 185 -32.93 -7.99 -16.74
C GLN A 185 -33.05 -7.59 -18.22
N THR A 186 -33.00 -8.57 -19.12
CA THR A 186 -33.17 -8.41 -20.57
C THR A 186 -33.85 -9.66 -21.14
N GLU A 187 -34.42 -9.53 -22.34
CA GLU A 187 -35.00 -10.66 -23.08
C GLU A 187 -33.94 -11.70 -23.41
N SER A 188 -34.29 -12.99 -23.28
CA SER A 188 -33.34 -14.07 -23.52
C SER A 188 -33.14 -14.34 -25.01
N THR A 189 -31.89 -14.36 -25.44
CA THR A 189 -31.54 -14.58 -26.85
C THR A 189 -31.85 -16.02 -27.25
N LEU A 190 -32.57 -16.21 -28.36
CA LEU A 190 -32.88 -17.52 -28.92
C LEU A 190 -31.64 -18.16 -29.57
N VAL A 191 -31.49 -19.47 -29.42
CA VAL A 191 -30.44 -20.29 -30.03
C VAL A 191 -31.06 -21.32 -30.96
N PHE A 192 -30.59 -21.37 -32.20
CA PHE A 192 -31.05 -22.26 -33.24
C PHE A 192 -30.02 -23.35 -33.54
N ALA A 193 -30.41 -24.30 -34.39
CA ALA A 193 -29.51 -25.34 -34.87
C ALA A 193 -28.36 -24.71 -35.68
N GLY A 194 -27.13 -25.17 -35.45
CA GLY A 194 -25.93 -24.65 -36.12
C GLY A 194 -25.25 -23.48 -35.41
N ASP A 195 -25.94 -22.79 -34.50
CA ASP A 195 -25.36 -21.66 -33.78
C ASP A 195 -24.17 -22.06 -32.89
N LEU A 196 -23.23 -21.14 -32.73
CA LEU A 196 -22.08 -21.25 -31.84
C LEU A 196 -22.10 -20.13 -30.79
N LEU A 197 -22.28 -20.50 -29.52
CA LEU A 197 -22.16 -19.61 -28.37
C LEU A 197 -20.72 -19.67 -27.83
N VAL A 198 -20.02 -18.54 -27.83
CA VAL A 198 -18.67 -18.41 -27.27
C VAL A 198 -18.73 -17.57 -26.00
N VAL A 199 -18.25 -18.13 -24.89
CA VAL A 199 -18.08 -17.40 -23.62
C VAL A 199 -16.58 -17.13 -23.46
N PRO A 200 -16.10 -15.88 -23.56
CA PRO A 200 -14.68 -15.60 -23.39
C PRO A 200 -14.23 -15.79 -21.94
N GLU A 201 -12.92 -15.97 -21.74
CA GLU A 201 -12.32 -15.81 -20.41
C GLU A 201 -12.32 -14.34 -20.01
N THR A 202 -12.46 -14.05 -18.72
CA THR A 202 -12.36 -12.69 -18.19
C THR A 202 -10.95 -12.15 -18.44
N ASN A 203 -10.78 -11.40 -19.53
CA ASN A 203 -9.53 -10.72 -19.81
C ASN A 203 -9.48 -9.44 -18.98
N VAL A 204 -9.16 -9.59 -17.69
CA VAL A 204 -9.08 -8.47 -16.75
C VAL A 204 -7.82 -7.68 -17.10
N ARG A 205 -7.97 -6.67 -17.95
CA ARG A 205 -6.93 -5.66 -18.14
C ARG A 205 -6.71 -4.97 -16.79
N SER A 206 -5.47 -4.74 -16.40
CA SER A 206 -5.11 -4.08 -15.15
C SER A 206 -4.16 -2.91 -15.39
N VAL A 207 -4.17 -1.95 -14.48
CA VAL A 207 -3.16 -0.90 -14.36
C VAL A 207 -2.33 -1.17 -13.12
N GLY A 208 -1.01 -1.01 -13.22
CA GLY A 208 -0.12 -1.14 -12.07
C GLY A 208 -0.12 0.15 -11.25
N VAL A 209 -0.13 0.04 -9.92
CA VAL A 209 0.09 1.18 -9.03
C VAL A 209 1.21 0.87 -8.05
N LEU A 210 2.25 1.70 -8.03
CA LEU A 210 3.46 1.51 -7.26
C LEU A 210 3.84 2.78 -6.48
N GLY A 211 4.58 2.58 -5.39
CA GLY A 211 5.17 3.66 -4.60
C GLY A 211 4.31 4.11 -3.42
N ALA A 212 4.36 5.40 -3.10
CA ALA A 212 3.83 6.00 -1.88
C ALA A 212 2.31 6.26 -1.96
N VAL A 213 1.51 5.23 -2.23
CA VAL A 213 0.04 5.28 -2.28
C VAL A 213 -0.59 4.47 -1.14
N GLY A 214 -1.90 4.62 -0.93
CA GLY A 214 -2.63 3.85 0.09
C GLY A 214 -2.56 2.33 -0.12
N ARG A 215 -2.67 1.85 -1.37
CA ARG A 215 -2.60 0.44 -1.75
C ARG A 215 -1.88 0.27 -3.08
N THR A 216 -0.79 -0.49 -3.07
CA THR A 216 -0.03 -0.84 -4.28
C THR A 216 -0.51 -2.16 -4.88
N GLY A 217 -0.26 -2.37 -6.17
CA GLY A 217 -0.55 -3.61 -6.88
C GLY A 217 -1.26 -3.35 -8.20
N GLU A 218 -1.75 -4.43 -8.81
CA GLU A 218 -2.56 -4.34 -10.01
C GLU A 218 -4.01 -3.99 -9.66
N VAL A 219 -4.52 -2.94 -10.29
CA VAL A 219 -5.92 -2.53 -10.19
C VAL A 219 -6.64 -2.97 -11.46
N PRO A 220 -7.63 -3.87 -11.36
CA PRO A 220 -8.36 -4.34 -12.53
C PRO A 220 -9.21 -3.20 -13.09
N LEU A 221 -9.19 -3.03 -14.41
CA LEU A 221 -10.07 -2.11 -15.11
C LEU A 221 -11.53 -2.61 -15.07
N PRO A 222 -12.51 -1.69 -15.10
CA PRO A 222 -13.90 -2.08 -15.21
C PRO A 222 -14.17 -2.95 -16.46
N PRO A 223 -15.09 -3.93 -16.38
CA PRO A 223 -15.46 -4.71 -17.55
C PRO A 223 -15.94 -3.81 -18.69
N ARG A 224 -15.48 -4.06 -19.92
CA ARG A 224 -15.74 -3.27 -21.14
C ARG A 224 -15.01 -1.92 -21.23
N GLU A 225 -14.23 -1.53 -20.22
CA GLU A 225 -13.42 -0.32 -20.29
C GLU A 225 -11.96 -0.63 -20.66
N GLU A 226 -11.42 0.14 -21.61
CA GLU A 226 -10.03 0.00 -22.01
C GLU A 226 -9.08 0.85 -21.16
N SER A 227 -9.66 1.79 -20.41
CA SER A 227 -8.93 2.76 -19.60
C SER A 227 -9.72 3.16 -18.35
N VAL A 228 -9.02 3.60 -17.32
CA VAL A 228 -9.59 4.26 -16.13
C VAL A 228 -9.03 5.67 -16.01
N ASP A 229 -9.81 6.62 -15.50
CA ASP A 229 -9.28 7.94 -15.18
C ASP A 229 -8.41 7.90 -13.92
N LEU A 230 -7.35 8.70 -13.92
CA LEU A 230 -6.39 8.74 -12.82
C LEU A 230 -7.05 9.05 -11.46
N LEU A 231 -8.05 9.93 -11.43
CA LEU A 231 -8.70 10.31 -10.17
C LEU A 231 -9.48 9.13 -9.59
N SER A 232 -10.25 8.40 -10.41
CA SER A 232 -10.93 7.17 -10.00
C SER A 232 -9.93 6.09 -9.58
N LEU A 233 -8.79 5.97 -10.25
CA LEU A 233 -7.72 5.05 -9.85
C LEU A 233 -7.19 5.40 -8.46
N LEU A 234 -6.87 6.67 -8.21
CA LEU A 234 -6.42 7.16 -6.90
C LEU A 234 -7.46 6.86 -5.81
N VAL A 235 -8.75 7.08 -6.07
CA VAL A 235 -9.83 6.75 -5.13
C VAL A 235 -9.85 5.25 -4.81
N GLN A 236 -9.67 4.37 -5.81
CA GLN A 236 -9.64 2.92 -5.60
C GLN A 236 -8.44 2.49 -4.74
N VAL A 237 -7.27 3.07 -4.95
CA VAL A 237 -6.05 2.76 -4.17
C VAL A 237 -5.98 3.48 -2.83
N GLY A 238 -6.92 4.38 -2.51
CA GLY A 238 -6.96 5.11 -1.23
C GLY A 238 -6.12 6.39 -1.21
N GLY A 239 -5.79 6.94 -2.39
CA GLY A 239 -5.07 8.20 -2.57
C GLY A 239 -3.56 8.08 -2.45
N ALA A 240 -2.88 9.22 -2.62
CA ALA A 240 -1.47 9.36 -2.29
C ALA A 240 -1.28 9.37 -0.77
N SER A 241 -0.21 8.73 -0.29
CA SER A 241 0.13 8.73 1.14
C SER A 241 0.73 10.07 1.58
N PRO A 242 0.76 10.40 2.88
CA PRO A 242 1.40 11.65 3.36
C PRO A 242 2.91 11.75 3.06
N ALA A 243 3.55 10.59 2.90
CA ALA A 243 4.95 10.46 2.51
C ALA A 243 5.16 10.51 1.00
N ALA A 244 4.11 10.72 0.19
CA ALA A 244 4.21 10.81 -1.26
C ALA A 244 4.76 12.15 -1.72
N GLU A 245 5.59 12.12 -2.75
CA GLU A 245 5.98 13.28 -3.54
C GLU A 245 5.00 13.39 -4.72
N SER A 246 3.80 13.93 -4.44
CA SER A 246 2.67 14.00 -5.37
C SER A 246 2.99 14.69 -6.70
N ASP A 247 3.86 15.70 -6.69
CA ASP A 247 4.22 16.51 -7.87
C ASP A 247 5.20 15.82 -8.82
N ARG A 248 5.78 14.70 -8.39
CA ARG A 248 6.76 13.93 -9.18
C ARG A 248 6.26 12.55 -9.56
N ALA A 249 4.95 12.33 -9.49
CA ALA A 249 4.37 11.10 -9.98
C ALA A 249 4.55 11.00 -11.50
N VAL A 250 4.63 9.75 -11.98
CA VAL A 250 4.76 9.47 -13.41
C VAL A 250 3.85 8.31 -13.79
N ILE A 251 3.33 8.36 -15.01
CA ILE A 251 2.67 7.24 -15.67
C ILE A 251 3.69 6.63 -16.62
N LEU A 252 4.00 5.35 -16.40
CA LEU A 252 4.82 4.54 -17.28
C LEU A 252 3.86 3.84 -18.25
N ARG A 253 3.86 4.28 -19.51
CA ARG A 253 3.03 3.71 -20.56
C ARG A 253 3.58 2.36 -20.99
N GLN A 254 2.72 1.47 -21.49
CA GLN A 254 3.16 0.17 -22.04
C GLN A 254 4.19 0.33 -23.19
N SER A 255 4.15 1.46 -23.92
CA SER A 255 5.12 1.80 -24.98
C SER A 255 6.54 2.07 -24.46
N GLY A 256 6.71 2.25 -23.14
CA GLY A 256 7.95 2.71 -22.50
C GLY A 256 8.05 4.24 -22.38
N GLU A 257 7.04 4.98 -22.83
CA GLU A 257 6.93 6.42 -22.61
C GLU A 257 6.67 6.73 -21.14
N ILE A 258 7.30 7.79 -20.63
CA ILE A 258 7.14 8.26 -19.25
C ILE A 258 6.45 9.61 -19.30
N GLU A 259 5.24 9.68 -18.75
CA GLU A 259 4.43 10.88 -18.70
C GLU A 259 4.42 11.43 -17.26
N PRO A 260 4.96 12.63 -17.02
CA PRO A 260 4.91 13.25 -15.69
C PRO A 260 3.51 13.74 -15.37
N VAL A 261 3.10 13.58 -14.11
CA VAL A 261 1.78 13.96 -13.61
C VAL A 261 1.92 14.61 -12.24
N ALA A 262 1.35 15.81 -12.09
CA ALA A 262 1.17 16.46 -10.80
C ALA A 262 -0.13 15.97 -10.17
N LEU A 263 -0.06 15.07 -9.19
CA LEU A 263 -1.26 14.47 -8.59
C LEU A 263 -2.10 15.48 -7.83
N ASP A 264 -1.46 16.47 -7.20
CA ASP A 264 -2.17 17.47 -6.40
C ASP A 264 -3.07 18.34 -7.30
N ASP A 265 -2.59 18.75 -8.46
CA ASP A 265 -3.38 19.49 -9.46
C ASP A 265 -4.59 18.68 -9.96
N VAL A 266 -4.40 17.37 -10.20
CA VAL A 266 -5.48 16.46 -10.64
C VAL A 266 -6.53 16.28 -9.54
N VAL A 267 -6.12 16.12 -8.29
CA VAL A 267 -7.02 15.95 -7.14
C VAL A 267 -7.80 17.24 -6.86
N MET A 268 -7.14 18.40 -6.97
CA MET A 268 -7.76 19.72 -6.81
C MET A 268 -8.63 20.13 -8.01
N ARG A 269 -8.64 19.32 -9.08
CA ARG A 269 -9.33 19.59 -10.36
C ARG A 269 -8.83 20.86 -11.05
N GLU A 270 -7.56 21.19 -10.83
CA GLU A 270 -6.84 22.27 -11.50
C GLU A 270 -6.25 21.78 -12.84
N ALA A 271 -6.06 20.47 -12.99
CA ALA A 271 -5.68 19.79 -14.22
C ALA A 271 -6.69 18.67 -14.59
N ASP A 272 -6.78 18.36 -15.88
CA ASP A 272 -7.54 17.21 -16.36
C ASP A 272 -6.90 15.89 -15.91
N ALA A 273 -7.72 14.94 -15.47
CA ALA A 273 -7.24 13.62 -15.07
C ALA A 273 -6.87 12.79 -16.32
N PRO A 274 -5.61 12.38 -16.51
CA PRO A 274 -5.21 11.54 -17.62
C PRO A 274 -5.86 10.15 -17.52
N LEU A 275 -6.10 9.53 -18.69
CA LEU A 275 -6.59 8.16 -18.79
C LEU A 275 -5.41 7.18 -18.77
N LEU A 276 -5.54 6.09 -18.02
CA LEU A 276 -4.59 4.99 -17.97
C LEU A 276 -5.19 3.76 -18.63
N TYR A 277 -4.46 3.15 -19.56
CA TYR A 277 -4.88 1.97 -20.30
C TYR A 277 -4.32 0.69 -19.68
N GLY A 278 -4.92 -0.46 -20.01
CA GLY A 278 -4.43 -1.76 -19.56
C GLY A 278 -2.94 -1.96 -19.85
N GLY A 279 -2.15 -2.24 -18.82
CA GLY A 279 -0.69 -2.37 -18.89
C GLY A 279 0.11 -1.12 -18.48
N ASP A 280 -0.53 0.04 -18.31
CA ASP A 280 0.13 1.24 -17.78
C ASP A 280 0.43 1.10 -16.28
N VAL A 281 1.46 1.80 -15.80
CA VAL A 281 1.84 1.82 -14.38
C VAL A 281 1.91 3.24 -13.86
N LEU A 282 1.11 3.56 -12.85
CA LEU A 282 1.26 4.77 -12.05
C LEU A 282 2.35 4.53 -10.99
N TYR A 283 3.42 5.32 -11.03
CA TYR A 283 4.45 5.33 -10.00
C TYR A 283 4.44 6.66 -9.25
N VAL A 284 4.24 6.59 -7.93
CA VAL A 284 4.25 7.75 -7.04
C VAL A 284 5.48 7.66 -6.13
N PRO A 285 6.55 8.45 -6.36
CA PRO A 285 7.73 8.37 -5.53
C PRO A 285 7.44 8.83 -4.08
N PRO A 286 8.13 8.28 -3.07
CA PRO A 286 8.11 8.85 -1.75
C PRO A 286 8.90 10.17 -1.72
N LYS A 287 8.56 11.05 -0.77
CA LYS A 287 9.38 12.21 -0.43
C LYS A 287 10.79 11.74 -0.09
N PRO A 288 11.83 12.44 -0.59
CA PRO A 288 13.18 12.15 -0.16
C PRO A 288 13.27 12.28 1.37
N PRO A 289 14.07 11.42 2.04
CA PRO A 289 14.25 11.54 3.48
C PRO A 289 14.74 12.95 3.79
N GLU A 290 14.08 13.60 4.76
CA GLU A 290 14.58 14.87 5.29
C GLU A 290 16.01 14.66 5.79
N PRO A 291 16.95 15.59 5.50
CA PRO A 291 18.32 15.46 5.97
C PRO A 291 18.32 15.30 7.49
N GLU A 292 19.12 14.38 8.01
CA GLU A 292 19.24 14.19 9.45
C GLU A 292 19.68 15.51 10.08
N PRO A 293 19.08 15.93 11.22
CA PRO A 293 19.48 17.15 11.88
C PRO A 293 20.96 17.06 12.25
N GLU A 294 21.73 18.03 11.79
CA GLU A 294 23.14 18.17 12.16
C GLU A 294 23.23 18.78 13.56
N PHE A 295 24.34 18.55 14.27
CA PHE A 295 24.49 19.03 15.64
C PHE A 295 25.86 19.65 15.86
N PHE A 296 25.95 20.56 16.83
CA PHE A 296 27.20 20.99 17.45
C PHE A 296 27.12 20.78 18.97
N ALA A 297 28.25 20.75 19.66
CA ALA A 297 28.31 20.56 21.10
C ALA A 297 28.85 21.80 21.81
N VAL A 298 28.24 22.17 22.94
CA VAL A 298 28.77 23.19 23.84
C VAL A 298 29.04 22.56 25.20
N ALA A 299 30.27 22.70 25.68
CA ALA A 299 30.75 22.08 26.90
C ALA A 299 31.51 23.06 27.80
N GLY A 300 31.55 22.77 29.10
CA GLY A 300 32.34 23.52 30.08
C GLY A 300 31.50 24.48 30.93
N ALA A 301 32.05 25.68 31.18
CA ALA A 301 31.54 26.67 32.13
C ALA A 301 30.36 27.48 31.57
N VAL A 302 29.32 26.80 31.13
CA VAL A 302 28.05 27.35 30.64
C VAL A 302 26.88 26.85 31.48
N THR A 303 25.75 27.54 31.43
CA THR A 303 24.57 27.19 32.22
C THR A 303 23.94 25.87 31.76
N SER A 304 23.96 25.60 30.46
CA SER A 304 23.36 24.39 29.87
C SER A 304 24.31 23.77 28.85
N PRO A 305 25.30 22.98 29.29
CA PRO A 305 26.13 22.20 28.38
C PRO A 305 25.31 21.09 27.72
N GLY A 306 25.59 20.77 26.46
CA GLY A 306 24.84 19.76 25.72
C GLY A 306 25.08 19.81 24.21
N ARG A 307 24.35 18.96 23.49
CA ARG A 307 24.28 18.95 22.02
C ARG A 307 23.11 19.82 21.58
N PHE A 308 23.34 20.64 20.57
CA PHE A 308 22.37 21.58 20.01
C PHE A 308 22.23 21.35 18.51
N GLU A 309 21.01 21.51 18.01
CA GLU A 309 20.70 21.38 16.59
C GLU A 309 21.38 22.50 15.81
N TYR A 310 22.15 22.12 14.80
CA TYR A 310 22.76 23.01 13.83
C TYR A 310 21.74 23.41 12.77
N ARG A 311 21.69 24.71 12.45
CA ARG A 311 20.97 25.24 11.30
C ARG A 311 21.94 25.98 10.40
N GLU A 312 21.67 25.98 9.10
CA GLU A 312 22.49 26.72 8.14
C GLU A 312 22.61 28.20 8.57
N GLY A 313 23.84 28.68 8.71
CA GLY A 313 24.14 30.03 9.20
C GLY A 313 24.25 30.20 10.72
N THR A 314 24.21 29.10 11.51
CA THR A 314 24.44 29.17 12.97
C THR A 314 25.82 29.73 13.27
N THR A 315 25.88 30.73 14.14
CA THR A 315 27.13 31.40 14.54
C THR A 315 27.58 31.02 15.95
N LEU A 316 28.81 31.38 16.32
CA LEU A 316 29.31 31.24 17.69
C LEU A 316 28.44 31.99 18.71
N ALA A 317 27.87 33.14 18.34
CA ALA A 317 26.95 33.87 19.19
C ALA A 317 25.66 33.09 19.45
N ASP A 318 25.08 32.48 18.41
CA ASP A 318 23.87 31.66 18.52
C ASP A 318 24.13 30.44 19.41
N ALA A 319 25.28 29.78 19.25
CA ALA A 319 25.65 28.64 20.07
C ALA A 319 25.79 28.98 21.55
N LEU A 320 26.42 30.12 21.89
CA LEU A 320 26.53 30.58 23.27
C LEU A 320 25.16 31.01 23.83
N ALA A 321 24.30 31.61 23.01
CA ALA A 321 22.95 31.96 23.41
C ALA A 321 22.11 30.72 23.74
N LEU A 322 22.22 29.66 22.92
CA LEU A 322 21.53 28.37 23.11
C LEU A 322 22.03 27.62 24.36
N ALA A 323 23.34 27.65 24.63
CA ALA A 323 23.94 27.07 25.83
C ALA A 323 23.70 27.88 27.12
N GLY A 324 23.09 29.06 27.00
CA GLY A 324 22.80 29.99 28.08
C GLY A 324 24.01 30.80 28.55
N GLN A 325 23.83 31.61 29.60
CA GLN A 325 24.89 32.49 30.10
C GLN A 325 26.12 31.68 30.56
N THR A 326 27.30 32.27 30.38
CA THR A 326 28.53 31.76 31.01
C THR A 326 28.41 31.85 32.52
N VAL A 327 28.81 30.81 33.26
CA VAL A 327 28.79 30.87 34.72
C VAL A 327 29.90 31.81 35.23
N ALA A 328 29.77 32.34 36.45
CA ALA A 328 30.76 33.28 37.03
C ALA A 328 32.21 32.73 37.04
N ALA A 329 32.35 31.41 37.08
CA ALA A 329 33.63 30.72 37.03
C ALA A 329 34.17 30.52 35.60
N ALA A 330 33.54 31.03 34.54
CA ALA A 330 33.96 30.84 33.14
C ALA A 330 35.09 31.78 32.72
N ASP A 331 35.94 31.31 31.80
CA ASP A 331 36.97 32.08 31.12
C ASP A 331 36.57 32.40 29.67
N PRO A 332 35.81 33.50 29.46
CA PRO A 332 35.37 33.93 28.13
C PRO A 332 36.51 34.47 27.27
N GLU A 333 37.71 34.70 27.80
CA GLU A 333 38.86 35.14 26.98
C GLU A 333 39.52 33.99 26.23
N ARG A 334 39.22 32.74 26.62
CA ARG A 334 39.90 31.54 26.14
C ARG A 334 38.93 30.43 25.71
N VAL A 335 37.80 30.79 25.12
CA VAL A 335 36.88 29.79 24.56
C VAL A 335 37.56 29.07 23.41
N MET A 336 37.44 27.74 23.38
CA MET A 336 38.04 26.91 22.34
C MET A 336 36.93 26.42 21.41
N VAL A 337 37.06 26.70 20.12
CA VAL A 337 36.26 26.07 19.07
C VAL A 337 37.11 24.97 18.47
N ILE A 338 36.63 23.73 18.54
CA ILE A 338 37.27 22.56 17.96
C ILE A 338 36.42 22.13 16.77
N ARG A 339 36.97 22.24 15.56
CA ARG A 339 36.30 21.84 14.33
C ARG A 339 36.25 20.33 14.18
N ALA A 340 35.38 19.82 13.33
CA ALA A 340 35.24 18.39 13.03
C ALA A 340 36.56 17.74 12.53
N ASP A 341 37.40 18.51 11.83
CA ASP A 341 38.72 18.08 11.34
C ASP A 341 39.81 18.06 12.44
N GLY A 342 39.49 18.54 13.64
CA GLY A 342 40.38 18.62 14.79
C GLY A 342 41.16 19.94 14.90
N GLU A 343 40.96 20.91 14.00
CA GLU A 343 41.51 22.26 14.14
C GLU A 343 40.98 22.92 15.41
N LYS A 344 41.87 23.62 16.13
CA LYS A 344 41.55 24.27 17.41
C LYS A 344 41.81 25.76 17.31
N GLN A 345 40.76 26.53 17.49
CA GLN A 345 40.83 27.98 17.52
C GLN A 345 40.46 28.51 18.91
N ILE A 346 41.30 29.37 19.47
CA ILE A 346 41.00 30.08 20.71
C ILE A 346 40.34 31.41 20.35
N VAL A 347 39.16 31.66 20.91
CA VAL A 347 38.33 32.83 20.65
C VAL A 347 38.05 33.56 21.96
N ASN A 348 38.24 34.88 21.94
CA ASN A 348 37.84 35.75 23.03
C ASN A 348 36.39 36.20 22.80
N VAL A 349 35.49 35.74 23.66
CA VAL A 349 34.05 36.05 23.63
C VAL A 349 33.65 37.06 24.70
N LEU A 350 34.60 37.60 25.48
CA LEU A 350 34.32 38.64 26.48
C LEU A 350 33.61 39.87 25.89
N PRO A 351 33.99 40.39 24.70
CA PRO A 351 33.26 41.51 24.08
C PRO A 351 31.79 41.15 23.78
N MET A 352 31.53 39.90 23.39
CA MET A 352 30.17 39.41 23.10
C MET A 352 29.27 39.44 24.34
N LEU A 353 29.82 39.05 25.49
CA LEU A 353 29.11 39.10 26.77
C LEU A 353 28.88 40.53 27.27
N ALA A 354 29.73 41.47 26.85
CA ALA A 354 29.57 42.90 27.13
C ALA A 354 28.55 43.59 26.20
N GLY A 355 27.95 42.86 25.25
CA GLY A 355 26.99 43.37 24.28
C GLY A 355 27.63 43.98 23.04
N GLU A 356 28.93 43.81 22.84
CA GLU A 356 29.62 44.17 21.60
C GLU A 356 29.49 43.04 20.58
N ALA A 357 29.43 43.37 19.30
CA ALA A 357 29.37 42.39 18.21
C ALA A 357 30.71 42.39 17.44
N PRO A 358 31.78 41.78 17.99
CA PRO A 358 33.02 41.60 17.26
C PRO A 358 32.82 40.67 16.05
N ASP A 359 33.71 40.72 15.06
CA ASP A 359 33.65 39.81 13.89
C ASP A 359 33.65 38.32 14.30
N THR A 360 34.24 38.00 15.47
CA THR A 360 34.22 36.66 16.07
C THR A 360 32.81 36.19 16.48
N ALA A 361 31.87 37.10 16.72
CA ALA A 361 30.48 36.78 17.02
C ALA A 361 29.76 36.21 15.78
N LEU A 362 30.14 36.65 14.59
CA LEU A 362 29.59 36.22 13.30
C LEU A 362 30.35 35.01 12.72
N MET A 363 31.27 34.42 13.49
CA MET A 363 32.01 33.24 13.08
C MET A 363 31.02 32.09 12.80
N PRO A 364 30.94 31.57 11.56
CA PRO A 364 30.05 30.47 11.23
C PRO A 364 30.57 29.18 11.84
N LEU A 365 29.64 28.43 12.44
CA LEU A 365 29.89 27.09 12.93
C LEU A 365 29.63 26.06 11.83
N GLU A 366 30.25 24.90 11.98
CA GLU A 366 30.07 23.74 11.13
C GLU A 366 29.44 22.59 11.95
N PRO A 367 28.79 21.62 11.28
CA PRO A 367 28.37 20.38 11.93
C PRO A 367 29.53 19.71 12.67
N ASP A 368 29.22 19.13 13.83
CA ASP A 368 30.14 18.45 14.74
C ASP A 368 31.20 19.33 15.42
N ASP A 369 31.09 20.65 15.30
CA ASP A 369 31.90 21.57 16.09
C ASP A 369 31.70 21.39 17.60
N ILE A 370 32.80 21.47 18.36
CA ILE A 370 32.78 21.44 19.82
C ILE A 370 33.28 22.78 20.37
N ILE A 371 32.40 23.48 21.08
CA ILE A 371 32.69 24.74 21.74
C ILE A 371 32.94 24.46 23.21
N LEU A 372 34.18 24.62 23.65
CA LEU A 372 34.61 24.38 25.02
C LEU A 372 34.87 25.72 25.71
N ILE A 373 34.10 26.00 26.76
CA ILE A 373 34.27 27.17 27.62
C ILE A 373 35.03 26.74 28.87
N PRO A 374 36.33 27.07 29.01
CA PRO A 374 37.09 26.71 30.21
C PRO A 374 36.62 27.53 31.42
N SER A 375 36.95 27.06 32.63
CA SER A 375 36.74 27.83 33.85
C SER A 375 37.93 28.75 34.15
N ARG A 376 37.66 30.02 34.53
CA ARG A 376 38.58 31.03 35.07
C ARG A 376 39.27 30.60 36.36
N ASN A 377 38.77 29.57 37.03
CA ASN A 377 39.36 29.07 38.26
C ASN A 377 40.75 28.53 37.94
N LYS A 378 41.72 29.44 38.05
CA LYS A 378 43.12 29.17 38.32
C LYS A 378 43.15 28.00 39.28
N SER A 379 43.80 26.92 38.88
CA SER A 379 43.86 25.70 39.66
C SER A 379 45.31 25.23 39.70
N TYR A 380 45.62 24.48 40.74
CA TYR A 380 46.86 23.72 40.82
C TYR A 380 46.47 22.25 40.96
N VAL A 381 47.38 21.35 40.58
CA VAL A 381 47.11 19.91 40.60
C VAL A 381 47.95 19.26 41.70
N ILE A 382 47.35 18.34 42.43
CA ILE A 382 48.05 17.51 43.41
C ILE A 382 48.04 16.06 42.91
N LEU A 383 49.23 15.48 42.77
CA LEU A 383 49.46 14.16 42.20
C LEU A 383 50.27 13.28 43.16
N GLY A 384 50.12 11.96 43.03
CA GLY A 384 50.91 10.98 43.78
C GLY A 384 50.23 10.46 45.05
N ALA A 385 51.01 10.20 46.09
CA ALA A 385 50.60 9.46 47.29
C ALA A 385 49.82 10.31 48.32
N VAL A 386 48.71 10.92 47.89
CA VAL A 386 47.76 11.64 48.76
C VAL A 386 46.42 10.89 48.84
N ALA A 387 45.56 11.28 49.78
CA ALA A 387 44.25 10.66 49.93
C ALA A 387 43.34 10.92 48.72
N SER A 388 43.32 12.16 48.22
CA SER A 388 42.51 12.60 47.08
C SER A 388 43.34 13.39 46.05
N PRO A 389 44.03 12.71 45.11
CA PRO A 389 44.71 13.38 43.99
C PRO A 389 43.71 14.08 43.07
N GLY A 390 44.11 15.19 42.44
CA GLY A 390 43.29 15.90 41.47
C GLY A 390 43.51 17.41 41.43
N PHE A 391 42.66 18.10 40.66
CA PHE A 391 42.65 19.56 40.58
C PHE A 391 42.07 20.18 41.84
N GLN A 392 42.70 21.27 42.28
CA GLN A 392 42.24 22.07 43.40
C GLN A 392 42.08 23.53 42.96
N PRO A 393 41.03 24.23 43.44
CA PRO A 393 40.88 25.65 43.16
C PRO A 393 42.01 26.43 43.82
N TRP A 394 42.59 27.38 43.07
CA TRP A 394 43.58 28.33 43.55
C TRP A 394 42.90 29.63 44.00
N ASP A 395 43.36 30.16 45.11
CA ASP A 395 43.05 31.50 45.62
C ASP A 395 44.36 32.22 46.00
N GLU A 396 44.31 33.53 46.24
CA GLU A 396 45.51 34.33 46.57
C GLU A 396 46.22 33.88 47.85
N ASN A 397 45.55 33.11 48.72
CA ASN A 397 46.09 32.61 49.97
C ASN A 397 46.51 31.14 49.89
N SER A 398 46.42 30.51 48.71
CA SER A 398 46.74 29.10 48.53
C SER A 398 48.22 28.83 48.78
N ARG A 399 48.49 27.99 49.78
CA ARG A 399 49.83 27.57 50.18
C ARG A 399 49.96 26.05 50.19
N LEU A 400 51.19 25.56 50.11
CA LEU A 400 51.50 24.14 50.02
C LEU A 400 50.91 23.30 51.18
N ALA A 401 50.98 23.78 52.42
CA ALA A 401 50.43 23.05 53.56
C ALA A 401 48.90 22.91 53.50
N ASP A 402 48.21 24.01 53.15
CA ASP A 402 46.75 24.02 53.01
C ASP A 402 46.29 23.15 51.83
N ALA A 403 47.05 23.17 50.74
CA ALA A 403 46.82 22.33 49.58
C ALA A 403 46.92 20.84 49.92
N LEU A 404 47.96 20.43 50.66
CA LEU A 404 48.12 19.05 51.13
C LEU A 404 46.99 18.64 52.09
N ALA A 405 46.54 19.55 52.96
CA ALA A 405 45.41 19.31 53.84
C ALA A 405 44.08 19.15 53.06
N LYS A 406 43.82 20.02 52.07
CA LYS A 406 42.66 19.95 51.17
C LYS A 406 42.63 18.65 50.35
N ALA A 407 43.79 18.10 49.99
CA ALA A 407 43.91 16.79 49.36
C ALA A 407 43.67 15.59 50.30
N GLY A 408 43.22 15.83 51.54
CA GLY A 408 43.00 14.81 52.56
C GLY A 408 44.29 14.29 53.19
N GLY A 409 45.41 15.02 53.03
CA GLY A 409 46.70 14.66 53.59
C GLY A 409 47.44 13.56 52.82
N PRO A 410 48.67 13.24 53.26
CA PRO A 410 49.46 12.16 52.66
C PRO A 410 48.89 10.80 53.02
N ARG A 411 48.95 9.86 52.06
CA ARG A 411 48.52 8.48 52.29
C ARG A 411 49.44 7.79 53.29
N GLU A 412 48.88 7.32 54.39
CA GLU A 412 49.63 6.70 55.49
C GLU A 412 50.54 5.56 54.98
N ASN A 413 51.78 5.55 55.47
CA ASN A 413 52.82 4.56 55.16
C ASN A 413 53.26 4.44 53.69
N ALA A 414 52.60 5.12 52.75
CA ALA A 414 52.93 5.10 51.33
C ALA A 414 53.64 6.38 50.85
N ALA A 415 53.32 7.54 51.41
CA ALA A 415 53.83 8.84 50.95
C ALA A 415 55.25 9.14 51.45
N ASP A 416 56.13 9.57 50.55
CA ASP A 416 57.45 10.10 50.89
C ASP A 416 57.40 11.63 51.05
N MET A 417 57.08 12.05 52.27
CA MET A 417 56.92 13.46 52.64
C MET A 417 58.22 14.25 52.77
N GLN A 418 59.39 13.62 52.60
CA GLN A 418 60.67 14.33 52.63
C GLN A 418 61.03 14.96 51.28
N ARG A 419 60.39 14.49 50.20
CA ARG A 419 60.73 14.85 48.81
C ARG A 419 59.50 15.26 48.01
N VAL A 420 58.65 16.09 48.61
CA VAL A 420 57.48 16.63 47.89
C VAL A 420 57.98 17.62 46.85
N MET A 421 57.54 17.49 45.61
CA MET A 421 58.00 18.31 44.51
C MET A 421 56.93 19.33 44.15
N LEU A 422 57.27 20.60 44.20
CA LEU A 422 56.48 21.68 43.62
C LEU A 422 57.08 22.00 42.25
N VAL A 423 56.31 21.75 41.21
CA VAL A 423 56.69 21.93 39.81
C VAL A 423 55.91 23.10 39.25
N ARG A 424 56.63 24.15 38.85
CA ARG A 424 56.06 25.38 38.29
C ARG A 424 56.49 25.55 36.85
N ARG A 425 55.51 25.74 35.97
CA ARG A 425 55.74 26.08 34.55
C ARG A 425 55.26 27.50 34.32
N THR A 426 56.16 28.38 33.92
CA THR A 426 55.84 29.78 33.61
C THR A 426 55.17 29.92 32.24
N GLU A 427 55.53 29.05 31.28
CA GLU A 427 54.97 29.04 29.92
C GLU A 427 54.83 27.60 29.40
N PRO A 428 53.85 27.32 28.51
CA PRO A 428 53.72 26.02 27.85
C PRO A 428 54.97 25.69 27.02
N GLY A 429 55.65 24.57 27.33
CA GLY A 429 56.85 24.12 26.62
C GLY A 429 58.18 24.61 27.18
N ALA A 430 58.18 25.50 28.18
CA ALA A 430 59.39 25.89 28.91
C ALA A 430 59.80 24.82 29.94
N ASP A 431 61.10 24.74 30.23
CA ASP A 431 61.61 23.84 31.27
C ASP A 431 61.00 24.19 32.63
N PRO A 432 60.40 23.22 33.34
CA PRO A 432 59.76 23.48 34.62
C PRO A 432 60.79 23.81 35.69
N THR A 433 60.47 24.79 36.53
CA THR A 433 61.19 24.98 37.79
C THR A 433 60.68 23.96 38.80
N VAL A 434 61.59 23.15 39.37
CA VAL A 434 61.24 22.11 40.33
C VAL A 434 61.86 22.45 41.68
N LEU A 435 61.00 22.55 42.69
CA LEU A 435 61.39 22.78 44.07
C LEU A 435 61.11 21.50 44.87
N GLU A 436 62.15 20.90 45.44
CA GLU A 436 62.03 19.77 46.36
C GLU A 436 61.87 20.29 47.79
N ILE A 437 60.82 19.82 48.47
CA ILE A 437 60.35 20.35 49.74
C ILE A 437 60.18 19.21 50.74
N ASP A 438 60.82 19.35 51.91
CA ASP A 438 60.60 18.48 53.06
C ASP A 438 59.28 18.86 53.76
N ALA A 439 58.18 18.33 53.22
CA ALA A 439 56.84 18.59 53.70
C ALA A 439 56.58 17.99 55.10
N ARG A 440 57.41 17.04 55.58
CA ARG A 440 57.31 16.51 56.95
C ARG A 440 57.65 17.61 57.97
N LYS A 441 58.75 18.33 57.76
CA LYS A 441 59.15 19.44 58.63
C LYS A 441 58.17 20.60 58.55
N LEU A 442 57.61 20.83 57.36
CA LEU A 442 56.58 21.85 57.13
C LEU A 442 55.32 21.58 57.98
N LEU A 443 54.76 20.36 57.88
CA LEU A 443 53.54 19.99 58.62
C LEU A 443 53.73 19.91 60.14
N GLN A 444 54.97 19.73 60.61
CA GLN A 444 55.32 19.74 62.04
C GLN A 444 55.60 21.15 62.58
N GLY A 445 55.43 22.20 61.76
CA GLY A 445 55.71 23.59 62.16
C GLY A 445 57.19 23.93 62.32
N GLN A 446 58.09 23.04 61.91
CA GLN A 446 59.55 23.19 62.07
C GLN A 446 60.20 23.92 60.89
N ASN A 447 59.48 24.13 59.78
CA ASN A 447 59.98 24.81 58.60
C ASN A 447 58.88 25.58 57.86
N GLU A 448 58.33 26.63 58.49
CA GLU A 448 57.28 27.47 57.88
C GLU A 448 57.75 28.22 56.63
N ALA A 449 59.06 28.48 56.50
CA ALA A 449 59.65 29.09 55.30
C ALA A 449 59.46 28.23 54.04
N ALA A 450 59.25 26.92 54.20
CA ALA A 450 58.93 26.01 53.10
C ALA A 450 57.43 25.99 52.73
N ASN A 451 56.58 26.79 53.39
CA ASN A 451 55.16 26.92 53.06
C ASN A 451 54.92 27.84 51.84
N TRP A 452 55.44 27.42 50.69
CA TRP A 452 55.41 28.20 49.46
C TRP A 452 53.98 28.59 49.07
N ARG A 453 53.83 29.85 48.65
CA ARG A 453 52.59 30.33 48.02
C ARG A 453 52.51 29.73 46.61
N LEU A 454 51.39 29.06 46.35
CA LEU A 454 51.12 28.39 45.09
C LEU A 454 50.75 29.43 44.02
N GLN A 455 51.01 29.09 42.78
CA GLN A 455 50.61 29.84 41.60
C GLN A 455 49.64 29.01 40.74
N PRO A 456 48.82 29.68 39.91
CA PRO A 456 47.99 28.98 38.93
C PRO A 456 48.84 28.09 38.03
N GLY A 457 48.43 26.83 37.85
CA GLY A 457 49.16 25.85 37.05
C GLY A 457 50.28 25.11 37.78
N ASP A 458 50.55 25.42 39.06
CA ASP A 458 51.50 24.64 39.85
C ASP A 458 51.07 23.16 39.95
N THR A 459 52.06 22.27 39.92
CA THR A 459 51.88 20.84 40.14
C THR A 459 52.60 20.42 41.40
N ILE A 460 51.88 19.85 42.35
CA ILE A 460 52.45 19.30 43.59
C ILE A 460 52.46 17.78 43.45
N TYR A 461 53.65 17.19 43.41
CA TYR A 461 53.82 15.75 43.31
C TYR A 461 54.36 15.16 44.62
N ILE A 462 53.64 14.18 45.15
CA ILE A 462 54.01 13.46 46.37
C ILE A 462 54.48 12.06 45.98
N PRO A 463 55.79 11.76 46.03
CA PRO A 463 56.31 10.45 45.66
C PRO A 463 55.88 9.34 46.63
N GLN A 464 55.92 8.09 46.16
CA GLN A 464 55.75 6.90 47.00
C GLN A 464 57.08 6.45 47.60
N LYS A 465 57.08 5.99 48.86
CA LYS A 465 58.26 5.41 49.52
C LYS A 465 58.77 4.20 48.74
N GLY A 466 60.08 4.17 48.45
CA GLY A 466 60.73 3.04 47.77
C GLY A 466 60.59 3.00 46.25
N ARG A 467 59.81 3.90 45.64
CA ARG A 467 59.75 4.09 44.18
C ARG A 467 60.64 5.28 43.81
N GLY A 468 61.46 5.15 42.75
CA GLY A 468 62.31 6.24 42.27
C GLY A 468 61.50 7.52 42.00
N SER A 469 62.10 8.69 42.23
CA SER A 469 61.46 10.01 42.11
C SER A 469 61.36 10.45 40.64
N ASP A 470 60.82 9.61 39.76
CA ASP A 470 60.66 9.93 38.34
C ASP A 470 59.36 10.70 38.09
N TRP A 471 59.34 11.92 38.63
CA TRP A 471 58.20 12.84 38.54
C TRP A 471 57.89 13.27 37.10
N ARG A 472 58.87 13.19 36.19
CA ARG A 472 58.72 13.61 34.79
C ARG A 472 57.62 12.82 34.08
N GLN A 473 57.57 11.51 34.31
CA GLN A 473 56.52 10.64 33.75
C GLN A 473 55.11 10.96 34.29
N ALA A 474 55.01 11.49 35.51
CA ALA A 474 53.73 11.84 36.13
C ALA A 474 53.18 13.22 35.71
N ILE A 475 54.03 14.08 35.14
CA ILE A 475 53.71 15.50 34.85
C ILE A 475 53.65 15.79 33.33
N ASP A 476 54.06 14.84 32.48
CA ASP A 476 53.97 14.97 31.02
C ASP A 476 52.56 14.76 30.44
N LEU A 477 51.57 14.40 31.26
CA LEU A 477 50.16 14.42 30.84
C LEU A 477 49.71 15.89 30.68
N PRO A 478 49.18 16.30 29.51
CA PRO A 478 48.69 17.66 29.34
C PRO A 478 47.52 17.88 30.31
N LEU A 479 47.74 18.68 31.35
CA LEU A 479 46.84 18.78 32.51
C LEU A 479 45.39 19.17 32.13
N TRP A 480 45.20 19.94 31.07
CA TRP A 480 43.88 20.31 30.57
C TRP A 480 43.06 19.11 29.99
N ILE A 481 43.71 18.05 29.54
CA ILE A 481 43.05 16.86 28.97
C ILE A 481 42.24 16.09 30.04
N LEU A 482 42.71 16.08 31.29
CA LEU A 482 42.05 15.36 32.39
C LEU A 482 40.68 15.96 32.79
N GLY A 483 40.48 17.28 32.63
CA GLY A 483 39.20 17.94 32.91
C GLY A 483 38.20 17.89 31.75
N VAL A 484 38.72 17.73 30.52
CA VAL A 484 37.92 17.72 29.28
C VAL A 484 37.36 16.34 28.99
N LEU A 485 38.15 15.27 29.13
CA LEU A 485 37.72 13.88 28.90
C LEU A 485 36.47 13.50 29.71
N GLY A 486 36.45 13.81 31.00
CA GLY A 486 35.32 13.45 31.87
C GLY A 486 34.04 14.27 31.65
N THR A 487 34.11 15.35 30.87
CA THR A 487 32.95 16.18 30.47
C THR A 487 32.45 15.73 29.09
N VAL A 488 33.35 15.43 28.15
CA VAL A 488 33.01 14.92 26.81
C VAL A 488 32.39 13.52 26.88
N GLU A 489 32.92 12.59 27.69
CA GLU A 489 32.32 11.25 27.94
C GLU A 489 30.92 11.27 28.58
N ARG A 490 30.46 12.43 29.05
CA ARG A 490 29.13 12.60 29.68
C ARG A 490 28.11 13.24 28.75
N ILE A 491 28.56 13.83 27.63
CA ILE A 491 27.75 14.56 26.65
C ILE A 491 27.48 13.67 25.41
N PHE A 492 28.40 12.74 25.12
CA PHE A 492 28.24 11.64 24.18
C PHE A 492 27.94 10.35 24.95
#